data_AF-A0A9W7C8R3-F1
#
_entry.id   AF-A0A9W7C8R3-F1
#
_cell.length_a   1.000
_cell.length_b   1.000
_cell.length_c   1.000
_cell.angle_alpha   90.00
_cell.angle_beta   90.00
_cell.angle_gamma   90.00
#
_symmetry.space_group_name_H-M   'P 1'
#
loop_
_entity.id
_entity.type
_entity.pdbx_description
1 polymer ?
#
loop_
_entity_poly.entity_id
_entity_poly.type
_entity_poly.pdbx_seq_one_letter_code
_entity_poly.pdbx_strand_id
1 'polypeptide(L)'
;MQVLEFCLKITAGVSASSDQERFHSESSLVIDDVDGNEDKKCKKGHCLTAFQTPKSKFYCEECQKLFPMGTTLYGCRQCDYELCKACVKPQSTEMTKLDSSRRKASQETSMNPIVESQPQPPPPRLPPPLPPPNVPEPWTAIYNTEYKAYYFNNTITGETT
;
A
#
# COMPACT_ATOMS: atom_id res chain seq x y z
N MET A 1 -6.20 -10.96 -25.95
CA MET A 1 -6.73 -12.27 -25.54
C MET A 1 -5.65 -12.99 -24.77
N GLN A 2 -6.02 -13.59 -23.63
CA GLN A 2 -5.30 -14.62 -22.87
C GLN A 2 -3.98 -14.20 -22.17
N VAL A 3 -4.10 -13.81 -20.89
CA VAL A 3 -3.14 -14.20 -19.84
C VAL A 3 -3.94 -14.88 -18.73
N LEU A 4 -4.27 -16.14 -19.01
CA LEU A 4 -4.83 -17.12 -18.08
C LEU A 4 -3.67 -18.04 -17.68
N GLU A 5 -3.73 -18.56 -16.46
CA GLU A 5 -2.95 -19.67 -15.91
C GLU A 5 -1.50 -19.40 -15.47
N PHE A 6 -1.33 -19.13 -14.17
CA PHE A 6 -0.24 -19.74 -13.40
C PHE A 6 -0.69 -19.96 -11.96
N CYS A 7 -1.53 -20.99 -11.77
CA CYS A 7 -1.81 -21.55 -10.45
C CYS A 7 -1.78 -23.07 -10.56
N LEU A 8 -1.21 -23.70 -9.53
CA LEU A 8 -1.05 -25.15 -9.28
C LEU A 8 0.03 -25.90 -10.06
N LYS A 9 1.05 -26.33 -9.31
CA LYS A 9 1.61 -27.70 -9.35
C LYS A 9 2.38 -27.98 -8.05
N ILE A 10 1.69 -28.50 -7.04
CA ILE A 10 2.33 -29.31 -5.99
C ILE A 10 1.55 -30.63 -5.95
N THR A 11 2.11 -31.67 -6.58
CA THR A 11 1.62 -33.03 -6.44
C THR A 11 2.29 -33.68 -5.23
N ALA A 12 1.44 -34.13 -4.32
CA ALA A 12 1.77 -34.91 -3.14
C ALA A 12 2.47 -36.23 -3.50
N GLY A 13 3.51 -36.57 -2.73
CA GLY A 13 4.09 -37.91 -2.68
C GLY A 13 3.92 -38.48 -1.28
N VAL A 14 2.85 -39.26 -1.07
CA VAL A 14 2.65 -40.07 0.13
C VAL A 14 3.15 -41.48 -0.15
N SER A 15 4.18 -41.91 0.57
CA SER A 15 4.63 -43.30 0.63
C SER A 15 4.17 -43.88 1.97
N ALA A 16 3.29 -44.88 1.87
CA ALA A 16 2.80 -45.66 3.00
C ALA A 16 3.90 -46.59 3.52
N SER A 17 4.09 -46.61 4.84
CA SER A 17 4.65 -47.77 5.55
C SER A 17 4.12 -47.78 6.99
N SER A 18 4.05 -48.99 7.52
CA SER A 18 3.09 -49.50 8.50
C SER A 18 3.71 -49.65 9.89
N ASP A 19 2.85 -49.64 10.90
CA ASP A 19 3.00 -50.22 12.26
C ASP A 19 3.94 -49.54 13.29
N GLN A 20 3.36 -48.98 14.36
CA GLN A 20 3.24 -49.64 15.70
C GLN A 20 3.29 -48.67 16.91
N GLU A 21 2.18 -48.66 17.68
CA GLU A 21 2.01 -48.47 19.15
C GLU A 21 2.33 -47.12 19.88
N ARG A 22 1.25 -46.45 20.32
CA ARG A 22 0.84 -46.23 21.73
C ARG A 22 1.85 -45.59 22.73
N PHE A 23 1.64 -44.31 23.12
CA PHE A 23 1.43 -43.82 24.52
C PHE A 23 1.46 -42.27 24.64
N HIS A 24 0.42 -41.68 25.28
CA HIS A 24 0.34 -40.41 26.06
C HIS A 24 0.84 -39.12 25.37
N SER A 25 0.09 -38.01 25.25
CA SER A 25 -0.84 -37.38 26.18
C SER A 25 -1.56 -36.23 25.47
N GLU A 26 -2.84 -36.02 25.82
CA GLU A 26 -3.64 -34.85 25.50
C GLU A 26 -2.91 -33.54 25.84
N SER A 27 -2.38 -32.83 24.83
CA SER A 27 -2.28 -31.36 24.81
C SER A 27 -1.57 -30.92 23.53
N SER A 28 -2.31 -30.56 22.50
CA SER A 28 -1.83 -29.52 21.58
C SER A 28 -3.03 -28.92 20.88
N LEU A 29 -3.35 -27.71 21.32
CA LEU A 29 -4.31 -26.82 20.69
C LEU A 29 -3.88 -26.62 19.23
N VAL A 30 -4.48 -27.37 18.30
CA VAL A 30 -4.54 -26.94 16.90
C VAL A 30 -5.57 -25.82 16.86
N ILE A 31 -5.12 -24.62 17.23
CA ILE A 31 -5.72 -23.41 16.74
C ILE A 31 -5.35 -23.41 15.27
N ASP A 32 -6.22 -23.99 14.44
CA ASP A 32 -6.30 -23.56 13.05
C ASP A 32 -6.76 -22.10 13.11
N ASP A 33 -5.80 -21.20 13.34
CA ASP A 33 -5.89 -19.80 12.98
C ASP A 33 -6.04 -19.78 11.45
N VAL A 34 -7.26 -20.12 11.00
CA VAL A 34 -7.73 -19.91 9.64
C VAL A 34 -7.63 -18.42 9.45
N ASP A 35 -6.49 -18.04 8.88
CA ASP A 35 -6.14 -16.71 8.40
C ASP A 35 -7.36 -16.22 7.65
N GLY A 36 -8.14 -15.38 8.34
CA GLY A 36 -9.31 -14.68 7.83
C GLY A 36 -8.87 -13.65 6.81
N ASN A 37 -8.24 -14.13 5.75
CA ASN A 37 -8.01 -13.42 4.51
C ASN A 37 -9.36 -13.34 3.78
N GLU A 38 -10.33 -12.69 4.42
CA GLU A 38 -11.44 -12.09 3.69
C GLU A 38 -10.81 -11.20 2.63
N ASP A 39 -10.90 -11.66 1.38
CA ASP A 39 -10.33 -11.01 0.21
C ASP A 39 -10.87 -9.58 0.16
N LYS A 40 -10.07 -8.64 0.67
CA LYS A 40 -10.37 -7.21 0.61
C LYS A 40 -10.37 -6.85 -0.87
N LYS A 41 -11.52 -6.40 -1.37
CA LYS A 41 -11.72 -6.09 -2.78
C LYS A 41 -11.91 -4.59 -3.00
N CYS A 42 -11.43 -4.09 -4.12
CA CYS A 42 -11.76 -2.74 -4.56
C CYS A 42 -13.23 -2.66 -5.01
N LYS A 43 -13.71 -1.45 -5.32
CA LYS A 43 -15.08 -1.22 -5.84
C LYS A 43 -15.44 -2.04 -7.09
N LYS A 44 -14.44 -2.50 -7.85
CA LYS A 44 -14.61 -3.34 -9.04
C LYS A 44 -14.46 -4.84 -8.77
N GLY A 45 -14.22 -5.25 -7.52
CA GLY A 45 -14.09 -6.66 -7.14
C GLY A 45 -12.67 -7.25 -7.24
N HIS A 46 -11.65 -6.47 -7.58
CA HIS A 46 -10.26 -6.94 -7.63
C HIS A 46 -9.63 -7.01 -6.23
N CYS A 47 -8.75 -7.97 -5.99
CA CYS A 47 -8.06 -8.11 -4.72
C CYS A 47 -7.15 -6.93 -4.41
N LEU A 48 -7.16 -6.49 -3.15
CA LEU A 48 -6.28 -5.46 -2.62
C LEU A 48 -5.05 -6.11 -2.01
N THR A 49 -3.87 -5.66 -2.42
CA THR A 49 -2.59 -6.13 -1.86
C THR A 49 -2.03 -5.08 -0.91
N ALA A 50 -1.56 -5.50 0.26
CA ALA A 50 -0.84 -4.61 1.16
C ALA A 50 0.50 -4.19 0.54
N PHE A 51 0.83 -2.91 0.60
CA PHE A 51 2.10 -2.37 0.15
C PHE A 51 2.53 -1.18 1.03
N GLN A 52 3.83 -0.93 1.10
CA GLN A 52 4.36 0.28 1.73
C GLN A 52 4.46 1.41 0.71
N THR A 53 4.02 2.60 1.08
CA THR A 53 4.05 3.78 0.22
C THR A 53 5.49 4.17 -0.12
N PRO A 54 5.95 4.08 -1.39
CA PRO A 54 7.33 4.44 -1.73
C PRO A 54 7.58 5.96 -1.72
N LYS A 55 6.53 6.78 -1.68
CA LYS A 55 6.58 8.26 -1.68
C LYS A 55 5.48 8.82 -0.77
N SER A 56 5.53 10.09 -0.40
CA SER A 56 4.52 10.76 0.45
C SER A 56 3.23 11.20 -0.28
N LYS A 57 3.00 10.71 -1.50
CA LYS A 57 1.89 11.16 -2.37
C LYS A 57 0.70 10.21 -2.41
N PHE A 58 0.69 9.17 -1.60
CA PHE A 58 -0.41 8.21 -1.57
C PHE A 58 -1.48 8.72 -0.61
N TYR A 59 -2.75 8.54 -0.99
CA TYR A 59 -3.90 8.88 -0.16
C TYR A 59 -4.90 7.72 -0.18
N CYS A 60 -5.78 7.68 0.82
CA CYS A 60 -6.88 6.72 0.84
C CYS A 60 -8.05 7.27 0.03
N GLU A 61 -8.57 6.50 -0.92
CA GLU A 61 -9.71 6.91 -1.76
C GLU A 61 -11.03 7.05 -0.98
N GLU A 62 -11.15 6.45 0.21
CA GLU A 62 -12.37 6.53 1.03
C GLU A 62 -12.36 7.69 2.04
N CYS A 63 -11.25 7.89 2.74
CA CYS A 63 -11.14 8.96 3.74
C CYS A 63 -10.34 10.18 3.26
N GLN A 64 -9.81 10.13 2.03
CA GLN A 64 -9.02 11.17 1.38
C GLN A 64 -7.80 11.67 2.18
N LYS A 65 -7.33 10.87 3.14
CA LYS A 65 -6.16 11.20 3.96
C LYS A 65 -4.87 10.88 3.22
N LEU A 66 -3.93 11.82 3.21
CA LEU A 66 -2.55 11.63 2.73
C LEU A 66 -1.73 10.85 3.76
N PHE A 67 -0.89 9.94 3.26
CA PHE A 67 -0.01 9.12 4.11
C PHE A 67 1.47 9.33 3.76
N PRO A 68 2.36 9.40 4.76
CA PRO A 68 3.79 9.54 4.54
C PRO A 68 4.38 8.27 3.92
N MET A 69 5.60 8.38 3.38
CA MET A 69 6.38 7.25 2.88
C MET A 69 6.56 6.16 3.95
N GLY A 70 6.54 4.89 3.55
CA GLY A 70 6.67 3.73 4.45
C GLY A 70 5.36 3.33 5.14
N THR A 71 4.27 4.06 4.92
CA THR A 71 2.96 3.68 5.47
C THR A 71 2.41 2.46 4.74
N THR A 72 1.86 1.50 5.47
CA THR A 72 1.15 0.36 4.87
C THR A 72 -0.24 0.79 4.40
N LEU A 73 -0.47 0.73 3.09
CA LEU A 73 -1.78 0.87 2.44
C LEU A 73 -2.14 -0.43 1.70
N TYR A 74 -3.39 -0.52 1.27
CA TYR A 74 -3.90 -1.67 0.52
C TYR A 74 -4.36 -1.16 -0.84
N GLY A 75 -3.71 -1.63 -1.91
CA GLY A 75 -3.88 -1.09 -3.25
C GLY A 75 -4.34 -2.14 -4.24
N CYS A 76 -5.19 -1.73 -5.18
CA CYS A 76 -5.48 -2.49 -6.39
C CYS A 76 -4.67 -1.91 -7.56
N ARG A 77 -3.71 -2.69 -8.08
CA ARG A 77 -2.88 -2.28 -9.22
C ARG A 77 -3.64 -2.11 -10.54
N GLN A 78 -4.81 -2.74 -10.67
CA GLN A 78 -5.63 -2.64 -11.87
C GLN A 78 -6.54 -1.42 -11.90
N CYS A 79 -6.75 -0.78 -10.75
CA CYS A 79 -7.69 0.34 -10.62
C CYS A 79 -7.04 1.60 -10.08
N ASP A 80 -5.75 1.56 -9.74
CA ASP A 80 -5.06 2.61 -8.99
C ASP A 80 -5.89 3.08 -7.79
N TYR A 81 -6.41 2.11 -7.04
CA TYR A 81 -7.29 2.36 -5.91
C TYR A 81 -6.60 1.96 -4.62
N GLU A 82 -6.30 2.95 -3.77
CA GLU A 82 -5.65 2.75 -2.48
C GLU A 82 -6.57 2.98 -1.27
N LEU A 83 -6.47 2.10 -0.29
CA LEU A 83 -7.17 2.20 0.98
C LEU A 83 -6.21 2.13 2.16
N CYS A 84 -6.51 2.89 3.22
CA CYS A 84 -5.80 2.76 4.48
C CYS A 84 -6.30 1.57 5.30
N LYS A 85 -5.47 1.10 6.24
CA LYS A 85 -5.80 -0.02 7.14
C LYS A 85 -7.16 0.13 7.86
N ALA A 86 -7.60 1.36 8.14
CA ALA A 86 -8.88 1.63 8.78
C ALA A 86 -10.08 1.47 7.83
N CYS A 87 -9.96 1.93 6.58
CA CYS A 87 -11.03 1.85 5.57
C CYS A 87 -11.15 0.46 4.94
N VAL A 88 -10.12 -0.36 5.06
CA VAL A 88 -10.07 -1.73 4.54
C VAL A 88 -10.82 -2.72 5.41
N LYS A 89 -10.94 -2.45 6.71
CA LYS A 89 -11.73 -3.32 7.57
C LYS A 89 -13.20 -3.16 7.17
N PRO A 90 -13.94 -4.25 6.93
CA PRO A 90 -15.38 -4.12 6.87
C PRO A 90 -15.78 -3.51 8.21
N GLN A 91 -16.47 -2.36 8.17
CA GLN A 91 -17.26 -1.99 9.34
C GLN A 91 -18.30 -3.09 9.41
N SER A 92 -18.02 -4.11 10.22
CA SER A 92 -19.05 -5.04 10.66
C SER A 92 -20.19 -4.16 11.10
N THR A 93 -21.26 -4.17 10.32
CA THR A 93 -22.46 -3.39 10.51
C THR A 93 -23.05 -3.77 11.86
N GLU A 94 -22.56 -3.20 12.95
CA GLU A 94 -23.35 -3.04 14.17
C GLU A 94 -24.35 -1.93 13.89
N MET A 95 -25.39 -2.33 13.15
CA MET A 95 -26.73 -1.80 13.34
C MET A 95 -27.13 -2.06 14.80
N THR A 96 -26.78 -1.14 15.69
CA THR A 96 -27.69 -0.79 16.78
C THR A 96 -28.36 0.50 16.37
N LYS A 97 -29.52 0.33 15.72
CA LYS A 97 -30.55 1.37 15.61
C LYS A 97 -30.77 2.02 17.00
N LEU A 98 -30.70 3.34 17.01
CA LEU A 98 -31.66 4.26 17.66
C LEU A 98 -32.39 3.74 18.91
N ASP A 99 -32.18 4.40 20.05
CA ASP A 99 -33.28 5.26 20.53
C ASP A 99 -32.75 6.51 21.24
N SER A 100 -33.53 7.55 21.06
CA SER A 100 -33.27 8.94 21.36
C SER A 100 -33.59 9.26 22.82
N SER A 101 -33.12 10.44 23.24
CA SER A 101 -33.68 11.24 24.36
C SER A 101 -33.14 10.93 25.76
N ARG A 102 -32.26 11.82 26.25
CA ARG A 102 -32.65 12.90 27.19
C ARG A 102 -31.55 13.19 28.24
N ARG A 103 -31.06 14.46 28.20
CA ARG A 103 -30.36 15.26 29.25
C ARG A 103 -28.88 14.86 29.47
N LYS A 104 -27.90 15.76 29.55
CA LYS A 104 -27.80 17.19 29.92
C LYS A 104 -26.48 17.72 29.29
N ALA A 105 -26.49 18.88 28.66
CA ALA A 105 -25.99 20.14 29.23
C ALA A 105 -24.48 20.12 29.60
N SER A 106 -23.75 20.99 28.91
CA SER A 106 -22.43 21.54 29.27
C SER A 106 -21.24 20.59 29.24
N GLN A 107 -20.53 20.60 28.11
CA GLN A 107 -19.09 20.82 28.16
C GLN A 107 -18.66 21.51 26.88
N GLU A 108 -18.69 22.84 26.95
CA GLU A 108 -17.80 23.69 26.17
C GLU A 108 -16.36 23.24 26.46
N THR A 109 -15.69 22.64 25.49
CA THR A 109 -14.23 22.64 25.52
C THR A 109 -13.68 22.64 24.11
N SER A 110 -12.97 23.73 23.84
CA SER A 110 -11.84 23.82 22.92
C SER A 110 -12.16 23.73 21.44
N MET A 111 -12.59 24.88 20.90
CA MET A 111 -12.26 25.25 19.54
C MET A 111 -10.73 25.24 19.42
N ASN A 112 -10.17 24.13 18.94
CA ASN A 112 -8.80 24.15 18.44
C ASN A 112 -8.79 25.09 17.22
N PRO A 113 -7.93 26.11 17.18
CA PRO A 113 -7.83 26.97 16.02
C PRO A 113 -7.46 26.11 14.82
N ILE A 114 -8.23 26.24 13.75
CA ILE A 114 -7.87 25.77 12.42
C ILE A 114 -6.56 26.49 12.08
N VAL A 115 -5.44 25.82 12.36
CA VAL A 115 -4.15 26.16 11.77
C VAL A 115 -4.30 25.84 10.29
N GLU A 116 -4.68 26.88 9.54
CA GLU A 116 -4.46 27.01 8.10
C GLU A 116 -3.01 26.60 7.85
N SER A 117 -2.83 25.35 7.44
CA SER A 117 -1.51 24.75 7.30
C SER A 117 -0.86 25.43 6.11
N GLN A 118 -0.02 26.41 6.38
CA GLN A 118 0.72 27.16 5.37
C GLN A 118 1.36 26.15 4.40
N PRO A 119 1.22 26.37 3.07
CA PRO A 119 1.82 25.48 2.09
C PRO A 119 3.33 25.41 2.36
N GLN A 120 3.82 24.22 2.69
CA GLN A 120 5.24 24.03 2.94
C GLN A 120 6.01 24.45 1.69
N PRO A 121 7.12 25.20 1.82
CA PRO A 121 7.93 25.57 0.68
C PRO A 121 8.37 24.29 -0.06
N PRO A 122 8.46 24.33 -1.40
CA PRO A 122 8.90 23.17 -2.15
C PRO A 122 10.27 22.73 -1.59
N PRO A 123 10.49 21.41 -1.42
CA PRO A 123 11.76 20.92 -0.90
C PRO A 123 12.91 21.46 -1.76
N PRO A 124 14.09 21.70 -1.17
CA PRO A 124 15.27 22.14 -1.92
C PRO A 124 15.48 21.23 -3.14
N ARG A 125 15.70 21.83 -4.31
CA ARG A 125 16.05 21.05 -5.50
C ARG A 125 17.38 20.35 -5.20
N LEU A 126 17.36 19.02 -5.15
CA LEU A 126 18.58 18.24 -5.06
C LEU A 126 19.46 18.58 -6.26
N PRO A 127 20.80 18.68 -6.08
CA PRO A 127 21.69 18.85 -7.22
C PRO A 127 21.52 17.68 -8.20
N PRO A 128 21.69 17.91 -9.52
CA PRO A 128 21.67 16.84 -10.50
C PRO A 128 22.67 15.74 -10.12
N PRO A 129 22.36 14.46 -10.37
CA PRO A 129 23.32 13.38 -10.19
C PRO A 129 24.55 13.66 -11.06
N LEU A 130 25.74 13.32 -10.54
CA LEU A 130 26.96 13.39 -11.33
C LEU A 130 26.83 12.48 -12.56
N PRO A 131 27.39 12.88 -13.72
CA PRO A 131 27.42 12.01 -14.89
C PRO A 131 28.18 10.71 -14.55
N PRO A 132 27.88 9.60 -15.25
CA PRO A 132 28.63 8.36 -15.09
C PRO A 132 30.13 8.60 -15.29
N PRO A 133 31.01 7.92 -14.53
CA PRO A 133 32.43 7.94 -14.84
C PRO A 133 32.63 7.31 -16.23
N ASN A 134 33.38 7.99 -17.12
CA ASN A 134 33.69 7.61 -18.52
C ASN A 134 32.71 8.00 -19.63
N VAL A 135 31.83 8.99 -19.44
CA VAL A 135 31.11 9.54 -20.60
C VAL A 135 31.96 10.63 -21.28
N PRO A 136 32.37 10.47 -22.56
CA PRO A 136 33.18 11.47 -23.24
C PRO A 136 32.38 12.76 -23.43
N GLU A 137 32.93 13.91 -23.03
CA GLU A 137 32.33 15.22 -23.31
C GLU A 137 31.97 15.34 -24.80
N PRO A 138 30.87 16.04 -25.16
CA PRO A 138 30.01 16.90 -24.32
C PRO A 138 28.62 16.31 -24.01
N TRP A 139 28.29 16.18 -22.71
CA TRP A 139 26.96 15.79 -22.24
C TRP A 139 26.33 16.92 -21.41
N THR A 140 25.03 17.14 -21.59
CA THR A 140 24.25 18.11 -20.81
C THR A 140 23.15 17.38 -20.04
N ALA A 141 23.06 17.64 -18.73
CA ALA A 141 21.98 17.13 -17.89
C ALA A 141 20.69 17.94 -18.14
N ILE A 142 19.61 17.24 -18.48
CA ILE A 142 18.29 17.83 -18.71
C ILE A 142 17.32 17.25 -17.68
N TYR A 143 16.57 18.13 -17.00
CA TYR A 143 15.56 17.71 -16.03
C TYR A 143 14.20 17.55 -16.71
N ASN A 144 13.63 16.35 -16.64
CA ASN A 144 12.27 16.09 -17.09
C ASN A 144 11.29 16.25 -15.93
N THR A 145 10.34 17.18 -16.07
CA THR A 145 9.34 17.51 -15.05
C THR A 145 8.26 16.45 -14.89
N GLU A 146 7.94 15.71 -15.96
CA GLU A 146 6.93 14.65 -15.98
C GLU A 146 7.42 13.44 -15.19
N TYR A 147 8.63 12.95 -15.50
CA TYR A 147 9.22 11.79 -14.84
C TYR A 147 9.95 12.13 -13.53
N LYS A 148 10.19 13.43 -13.28
CA LYS A 148 10.99 13.93 -12.15
C LYS A 148 12.36 13.27 -12.08
N ALA A 149 13.00 13.15 -13.24
CA ALA A 149 14.28 12.49 -13.43
C ALA A 149 15.20 13.36 -14.29
N TYR A 150 16.52 13.19 -14.09
CA TYR A 150 17.53 13.76 -14.96
C TYR A 150 17.87 12.76 -16.07
N TYR A 151 18.03 13.27 -17.28
CA TYR A 151 18.54 12.55 -18.45
C TYR A 151 19.80 13.25 -18.93
N PHE A 152 20.65 12.51 -19.64
CA PHE A 152 21.84 13.09 -20.25
C PHE A 152 21.70 13.05 -21.76
N ASN A 153 21.89 14.20 -22.41
CA ASN A 153 21.91 14.29 -23.86
C ASN A 153 23.32 14.58 -24.36
N ASN A 154 23.75 13.82 -25.36
CA ASN A 154 24.97 14.09 -26.11
C ASN A 154 24.74 15.30 -27.02
N THR A 155 25.49 16.38 -26.84
CA THR A 155 25.24 17.60 -27.64
C THR A 155 25.78 17.52 -29.06
N ILE A 156 26.56 16.49 -29.39
CA ILE A 156 27.05 16.21 -30.74
C ILE A 156 26.05 15.32 -31.49
N THR A 157 25.63 14.19 -30.90
CA THR A 157 24.78 13.20 -31.58
C THR A 157 23.28 13.43 -31.34
N GLY A 158 22.92 14.17 -30.31
CA GLY A 158 21.52 14.35 -29.88
C GLY A 158 20.93 13.11 -29.19
N GLU A 159 21.74 12.07 -28.94
CA GLU A 159 21.28 10.85 -28.28
C GLU A 159 21.02 11.07 -26.80
N THR A 160 19.91 10.53 -26.31
CA THR A 160 19.47 10.59 -24.90
C THR A 160 19.75 9.25 -24.22
N THR A 161 20.35 9.27 -23.02
CA THR A 161 20.50 8.09 -22.15
C THR A 161 19.80 8.31 -20.81
#